data_AF-A0A2M7F606-F1
#
_entry.id   AF-A0A2M7F606-F1
#
_cell.length_a   1.000
_cell.length_b   1.000
_cell.length_c   1.000
_cell.angle_alpha   90.00
_cell.angle_beta   90.00
_cell.angle_gamma   90.00
#
_symmetry.space_group_name_H-M   'P 1'
#
loop_
_entity.id
_entity.type
_entity.pdbx_description
1 polymer ?
#
loop_
_entity_poly.entity_id
_entity_poly.type
_entity_poly.pdbx_seq_one_letter_code
_entity_poly.pdbx_strand_id
1 'polypeptide(L)'
;MFYLKAAFRFLFGQVNYYGFDDILKIAKQNDFRPVFFLFAKLPQGNKLGPLQRLRFLNPNYSLENHDLSRAMKAITEANAEIGLHGSYMSADDPDLLTAEKEYLEHKTGHACQSIRQHYLNIYGRISHEIYSRIGIQVESTCGFISENGYLCSTTRPFYAVLPGHGQNQVIVLPMVFMDAVPLYFRPENTAEVFAQLRKTLHWLKQFNGFAAFNFHQRVISCFPEYKKLYEDIVSEIRDMGGKIATTTEIEKLYPPCTDV
;
A
#
# COMPACT_ATOMS: atom_id res chain seq x y z
N MET A 1 1.79 15.01 24.60
CA MET A 1 1.54 13.77 25.38
C MET A 1 1.19 12.55 24.50
N PHE A 2 0.52 12.72 23.35
CA PHE A 2 0.20 11.63 22.41
C PHE A 2 1.45 10.96 21.77
N TYR A 3 2.41 11.75 21.27
CA TYR A 3 3.66 11.24 20.68
C TYR A 3 4.48 10.35 21.62
N LEU A 4 4.59 10.73 22.90
CA LEU A 4 5.28 9.92 23.92
C LEU A 4 4.57 8.58 24.15
N LYS A 5 3.23 8.53 24.10
CA LYS A 5 2.47 7.27 24.22
C LYS A 5 2.61 6.39 22.99
N ALA A 6 2.60 6.96 21.78
CA ALA A 6 2.80 6.22 20.54
C ALA A 6 4.24 5.68 20.43
N ALA A 7 5.24 6.52 20.75
CA ALA A 7 6.63 6.11 20.81
C ALA A 7 6.89 5.07 21.92
N PHE A 8 6.27 5.22 23.09
CA PHE A 8 6.38 4.24 24.19
C PHE A 8 5.71 2.90 23.83
N ARG A 9 4.52 2.91 23.22
CA ARG A 9 3.88 1.69 22.68
C ARG A 9 4.71 1.04 21.57
N PHE A 10 5.42 1.84 20.78
CA PHE A 10 6.31 1.34 19.73
C PHE A 10 7.61 0.74 20.27
N LEU A 11 8.19 1.35 21.31
CA LEU A 11 9.45 0.91 21.93
C LEU A 11 9.26 -0.24 22.94
N PHE A 12 8.12 -0.29 23.62
CA PHE A 12 7.87 -1.19 24.75
C PHE A 12 6.62 -2.06 24.61
N GLY A 13 5.77 -1.83 23.60
CA GLY A 13 4.70 -2.76 23.25
C GLY A 13 5.28 -3.96 22.49
N GLN A 14 4.67 -5.14 22.63
CA GLN A 14 4.94 -6.24 21.70
C GLN A 14 4.49 -5.80 20.30
N VAL A 15 5.40 -5.27 19.50
CA VAL A 15 5.11 -4.86 18.12
C VAL A 15 4.81 -6.12 17.33
N ASN A 16 3.53 -6.42 17.16
CA ASN A 16 3.09 -7.49 16.28
C ASN A 16 3.25 -7.01 14.82
N TYR A 17 4.44 -7.25 14.25
CA TYR A 17 4.71 -7.00 12.84
C TYR A 17 3.81 -7.80 11.88
N TYR A 18 3.13 -8.82 12.42
CA TYR A 18 2.36 -9.84 11.70
C TYR A 18 0.84 -9.70 11.93
N GLY A 19 0.38 -8.50 12.24
CA GLY A 19 -1.03 -8.12 12.44
C GLY A 19 -1.98 -8.30 11.24
N PHE A 20 -1.64 -9.15 10.28
CA PHE A 20 -2.42 -9.42 9.08
C PHE A 20 -3.77 -10.07 9.40
N ASP A 21 -3.84 -10.88 10.45
CA ASP A 21 -5.04 -11.63 10.85
C ASP A 21 -6.23 -10.71 11.14
N ASP A 22 -6.00 -9.54 11.74
CA ASP A 22 -7.05 -8.56 12.01
C ASP A 22 -7.68 -8.05 10.70
N ILE A 23 -6.85 -7.68 9.73
CA ILE A 23 -7.29 -7.18 8.42
C ILE A 23 -8.00 -8.31 7.67
N LEU A 24 -7.43 -9.50 7.63
CA LEU A 24 -8.02 -10.66 6.96
C LEU A 24 -9.38 -11.06 7.57
N LYS A 25 -9.52 -10.98 8.90
CA LYS A 25 -10.79 -11.22 9.58
C LYS A 25 -11.84 -10.20 9.19
N ILE A 26 -11.50 -8.90 9.22
CA ILE A 26 -12.41 -7.81 8.83
C ILE A 26 -12.81 -7.98 7.36
N ALA A 27 -11.85 -8.29 6.49
CA ALA A 27 -12.08 -8.54 5.07
C ALA A 27 -13.06 -9.69 4.83
N LYS A 28 -12.85 -10.83 5.49
CA LYS A 28 -13.73 -11.99 5.42
C LYS A 28 -15.15 -11.68 5.92
N GLN A 29 -15.28 -10.94 7.03
CA GLN A 29 -16.58 -10.54 7.58
C GLN A 29 -17.34 -9.57 6.66
N ASN A 30 -16.62 -8.87 5.78
CA ASN A 30 -17.18 -7.83 4.92
C ASN A 30 -17.16 -8.18 3.43
N ASP A 31 -16.80 -9.42 3.08
CA ASP A 31 -16.76 -9.96 1.73
C ASP A 31 -15.94 -9.10 0.74
N PHE A 32 -14.71 -8.78 1.11
CA PHE A 32 -13.74 -8.15 0.21
C PHE A 32 -12.36 -8.77 0.33
N ARG A 33 -11.47 -8.46 -0.62
CA ARG A 33 -10.07 -8.91 -0.63
C ARG A 33 -9.14 -7.71 -0.46
N PRO A 34 -8.26 -7.68 0.55
CA PRO A 34 -7.29 -6.60 0.71
C PRO A 34 -6.10 -6.78 -0.23
N VAL A 35 -5.33 -5.71 -0.43
CA VAL A 35 -4.02 -5.73 -1.08
C VAL A 35 -2.94 -5.52 -0.03
N PHE A 36 -1.99 -6.44 0.08
CA PHE A 36 -0.83 -6.31 0.97
C PHE A 36 0.41 -5.98 0.14
N PHE A 37 0.91 -4.76 0.28
CA PHE A 37 2.21 -4.38 -0.26
C PHE A 37 3.32 -4.89 0.67
N LEU A 38 4.07 -5.89 0.22
CA LEU A 38 5.08 -6.58 1.02
C LEU A 38 6.50 -6.25 0.57
N PHE A 39 7.37 -5.94 1.53
CA PHE A 39 8.77 -5.66 1.26
C PHE A 39 9.58 -6.94 1.40
N ALA A 40 10.29 -7.29 0.33
CA ALA A 40 11.12 -8.48 0.28
C ALA A 40 12.59 -8.09 0.42
N LYS A 41 13.11 -8.11 1.66
CA LYS A 41 14.54 -7.88 1.89
C LYS A 41 15.36 -8.98 1.22
N LEU A 42 16.15 -8.60 0.21
CA LEU A 42 17.04 -9.51 -0.50
C LEU A 42 18.02 -10.19 0.46
N PRO A 43 18.31 -11.50 0.29
CA PRO A 43 19.40 -12.17 0.99
C PRO A 43 20.71 -11.43 0.70
N GLN A 44 21.49 -11.11 1.72
CA GLN A 44 22.72 -10.35 1.53
C GLN A 44 23.73 -11.17 0.70
N GLY A 45 23.86 -10.84 -0.58
CA GLY A 45 25.12 -10.97 -1.31
C GLY A 45 25.98 -9.73 -1.07
N ASN A 46 27.31 -9.87 -1.07
CA ASN A 46 28.31 -8.83 -0.77
C ASN A 46 28.29 -7.53 -1.63
N LYS A 47 27.19 -7.21 -2.32
CA LYS A 47 27.10 -6.12 -3.30
C LYS A 47 26.28 -4.90 -2.88
N LEU A 48 25.53 -4.95 -1.77
CA LEU A 48 24.70 -3.82 -1.33
C LEU A 48 25.48 -2.87 -0.41
N GLY A 49 25.55 -1.59 -0.80
CA GLY A 49 26.31 -0.55 -0.14
C GLY A 49 25.82 -0.20 1.28
N PRO A 50 26.65 0.49 2.09
CA PRO A 50 26.39 0.76 3.52
C PRO A 50 25.07 1.51 3.80
N LEU A 51 24.59 2.34 2.87
CA LEU A 51 23.32 3.07 3.01
C LEU A 51 22.10 2.16 3.03
N GLN A 52 22.10 1.07 2.25
CA GLN A 52 21.01 0.08 2.25
C GLN A 52 20.96 -0.76 3.54
N ARG A 53 22.02 -0.69 4.36
CA ARG A 53 22.09 -1.32 5.69
C ARG A 53 21.48 -0.43 6.79
N LEU A 54 21.13 0.82 6.49
CA LEU A 54 20.53 1.72 7.48
C LEU A 54 19.10 1.24 7.81
N ARG A 55 18.95 0.71 9.03
CA ARG A 55 17.72 0.11 9.58
C ARG A 55 16.52 1.07 9.66
N PHE A 56 16.73 2.36 9.39
CA PHE A 56 15.71 3.39 9.44
C PHE A 56 15.00 3.62 8.10
N LEU A 57 15.55 3.12 6.99
CA LEU A 57 15.02 3.39 5.65
C LEU A 57 14.05 2.33 5.14
N ASN A 58 14.00 1.13 5.75
CA ASN A 58 13.14 0.04 5.29
C ASN A 58 12.62 -0.79 6.49
N PRO A 59 11.47 -1.46 6.35
CA PRO A 59 10.99 -2.40 7.37
C PRO A 59 12.02 -3.48 7.65
N ASN A 60 12.36 -3.69 8.93
CA ASN A 60 13.38 -4.66 9.33
C ASN A 60 12.77 -6.03 9.67
N TYR A 61 12.10 -6.65 8.70
CA TYR A 61 11.67 -8.05 8.79
C TYR A 61 12.30 -8.88 7.64
N SER A 62 12.47 -10.19 7.86
CA SER A 62 12.95 -11.13 6.85
C SER A 62 11.80 -12.05 6.43
N LEU A 63 11.66 -12.30 5.13
CA LEU A 63 10.73 -13.30 4.59
C LEU A 63 11.01 -14.72 5.09
N GLU A 64 12.20 -14.96 5.65
CA GLU A 64 12.60 -16.25 6.22
C GLU A 64 12.23 -16.38 7.71
N ASN A 65 11.61 -15.35 8.29
CA ASN A 65 11.05 -15.44 9.63
C ASN A 65 9.80 -16.34 9.61
N HIS A 66 9.74 -17.29 10.56
CA HIS A 66 8.61 -18.21 10.72
C HIS A 66 7.24 -17.50 10.80
N ASP A 67 7.19 -16.34 11.46
CA ASP A 67 5.95 -15.57 11.59
C ASP A 67 5.53 -14.91 10.28
N LEU A 68 6.49 -14.52 9.42
CA LEU A 68 6.17 -14.02 8.08
C LEU A 68 5.71 -15.14 7.17
N SER A 69 6.32 -16.32 7.23
CA SER A 69 5.84 -17.51 6.49
C SER A 69 4.40 -17.85 6.86
N ARG A 70 4.06 -17.78 8.16
CA ARG A 70 2.66 -17.93 8.62
C ARG A 70 1.74 -16.86 8.03
N ALA A 71 2.16 -15.59 8.08
CA ALA A 71 1.38 -14.49 7.51
C ALA A 71 1.18 -14.66 5.99
N MET A 72 2.22 -15.08 5.26
CA MET A 72 2.13 -15.35 3.82
C MET A 72 1.12 -16.45 3.50
N LYS A 73 1.14 -17.52 4.30
CA LYS A 73 0.16 -18.59 4.18
C LYS A 73 -1.26 -18.07 4.42
N ALA A 74 -1.49 -17.28 5.47
CA ALA A 74 -2.79 -16.70 5.76
C ALA A 74 -3.29 -15.75 4.64
N ILE A 75 -2.41 -14.91 4.10
CA ILE A 75 -2.70 -14.02 2.96
C ILE A 75 -3.11 -14.83 1.73
N THR A 76 -2.37 -15.90 1.44
CA THR A 76 -2.64 -16.79 0.30
C THR A 76 -3.95 -17.54 0.46
N GLU A 77 -4.19 -18.13 1.64
CA GLU A 77 -5.44 -18.85 1.96
C GLU A 77 -6.68 -17.93 1.90
N ALA A 78 -6.51 -16.64 2.19
CA ALA A 78 -7.57 -15.64 2.07
C ALA A 78 -7.74 -15.09 0.64
N ASN A 79 -6.96 -15.55 -0.34
CA ASN A 79 -6.95 -15.05 -1.72
C ASN A 79 -6.73 -13.52 -1.80
N ALA A 80 -6.03 -12.94 -0.82
CA ALA A 80 -5.70 -11.52 -0.79
C ALA A 80 -4.61 -11.24 -1.84
N GLU A 81 -4.63 -10.04 -2.44
CA GLU A 81 -3.61 -9.67 -3.42
C GLU A 81 -2.30 -9.31 -2.73
N ILE A 82 -1.18 -9.76 -3.31
CA ILE A 82 0.16 -9.38 -2.90
C ILE A 82 0.72 -8.39 -3.92
N GLY A 83 1.01 -7.19 -3.44
CA GLY A 83 1.72 -6.17 -4.20
C GLY A 83 3.17 -6.02 -3.74
N LEU A 84 4.01 -5.48 -4.62
CA LEU A 84 5.40 -5.16 -4.30
C LEU A 84 5.47 -3.90 -3.44
N HIS A 85 6.15 -4.00 -2.31
CA HIS A 85 6.57 -2.83 -1.55
C HIS A 85 8.05 -2.57 -1.79
N GLY A 86 8.37 -1.74 -2.79
CA GLY A 86 9.75 -1.43 -3.14
C GLY A 86 10.50 -0.76 -1.98
N SER A 87 11.78 -1.08 -1.83
CA SER A 87 12.63 -0.42 -0.83
C SER A 87 12.84 1.05 -1.16
N TYR A 88 13.25 1.84 -0.16
CA TYR A 88 13.53 3.26 -0.36
C TYR A 88 14.52 3.54 -1.51
N MET A 89 15.55 2.69 -1.67
CA MET A 89 16.58 2.85 -2.69
C MET A 89 16.20 2.26 -4.05
N SER A 90 15.07 1.52 -4.14
CA SER A 90 14.59 0.92 -5.38
C SER A 90 13.79 1.89 -6.26
N ALA A 91 13.50 3.09 -5.75
CA ALA A 91 12.60 4.05 -6.39
C ALA A 91 13.12 4.58 -7.74
N ASP A 92 14.43 4.64 -7.91
CA ASP A 92 15.16 5.05 -9.13
C ASP A 92 16.16 3.99 -9.63
N ASP A 93 16.18 2.80 -9.02
CA ASP A 93 17.09 1.70 -9.37
C ASP A 93 16.30 0.50 -9.96
N PRO A 94 16.27 0.36 -11.31
CA PRO A 94 15.51 -0.71 -11.96
C PRO A 94 16.03 -2.11 -11.64
N ASP A 95 17.34 -2.27 -11.47
CA ASP A 95 17.95 -3.59 -11.21
C ASP A 95 17.61 -4.04 -9.79
N LEU A 96 17.70 -3.13 -8.82
CA LEU A 96 17.32 -3.42 -7.44
C LEU A 96 15.82 -3.73 -7.34
N LEU A 97 14.95 -2.92 -7.96
CA LEU A 97 13.52 -3.14 -7.90
C LEU A 97 13.11 -4.45 -8.59
N THR A 98 13.75 -4.80 -9.71
CA THR A 98 13.56 -6.09 -10.40
C THR A 98 13.93 -7.25 -9.49
N ALA A 99 15.10 -7.18 -8.84
CA ALA A 99 15.54 -8.22 -7.93
C ALA A 99 14.60 -8.38 -6.73
N GLU A 100 14.14 -7.27 -6.13
CA GLU A 100 13.17 -7.28 -5.02
C GLU A 100 11.84 -7.92 -5.45
N LYS A 101 11.35 -7.59 -6.66
CA LYS A 101 10.14 -8.17 -7.25
C LYS A 101 10.31 -9.68 -7.43
N GLU A 102 11.34 -10.11 -8.16
CA GLU A 102 11.58 -11.52 -8.46
C GLU A 102 11.75 -12.35 -7.18
N TYR A 103 12.43 -11.80 -6.18
CA TYR A 103 12.59 -12.47 -4.89
C TYR A 103 11.27 -12.61 -4.13
N LEU A 104 10.42 -11.58 -4.14
CA LEU A 104 9.07 -11.67 -3.57
C LEU A 104 8.25 -12.72 -4.30
N GLU A 105 8.17 -12.66 -5.63
CA GLU A 105 7.41 -13.61 -6.45
C GLU A 105 7.87 -15.06 -6.24
N HIS A 106 9.18 -15.30 -6.16
CA HIS A 106 9.73 -16.61 -5.85
C HIS A 106 9.31 -17.12 -4.46
N LYS A 107 9.30 -16.24 -3.44
CA LYS A 107 8.93 -16.64 -2.07
C LYS A 107 7.43 -16.80 -1.88
N THR A 108 6.62 -16.08 -2.63
CA THR A 108 5.14 -16.13 -2.50
C THR A 108 4.50 -17.08 -3.50
N GLY A 109 5.15 -17.40 -4.62
CA GLY A 109 4.57 -18.13 -5.74
C GLY A 109 3.52 -17.31 -6.54
N HIS A 110 3.42 -16.00 -6.30
CA HIS A 110 2.45 -15.12 -6.94
C HIS A 110 3.15 -14.02 -7.74
N ALA A 111 2.64 -13.73 -8.93
CA ALA A 111 3.08 -12.58 -9.71
C ALA A 111 2.67 -11.28 -9.00
N CYS A 112 3.61 -10.35 -8.88
CA CYS A 112 3.39 -9.04 -8.26
C CYS A 112 3.17 -8.01 -9.37
N GLN A 113 1.90 -7.68 -9.63
CA GLN A 113 1.51 -6.73 -10.69
C GLN A 113 1.21 -5.32 -10.17
N SER A 114 1.21 -5.13 -8.85
CA SER A 114 0.97 -3.84 -8.22
C SER A 114 2.17 -3.40 -7.37
N ILE A 115 2.40 -2.09 -7.24
CA ILE A 115 3.49 -1.54 -6.43
C ILE A 115 3.06 -0.37 -5.55
N ARG A 116 3.72 -0.24 -4.40
CA ARG A 116 3.73 0.96 -3.56
C ARG A 116 5.13 1.23 -3.03
N GLN A 117 5.73 2.38 -3.34
CA GLN A 117 7.10 2.67 -2.90
C GLN A 117 7.22 3.08 -1.43
N HIS A 118 8.35 2.75 -0.79
CA HIS A 118 8.66 3.18 0.57
C HIS A 118 8.71 4.70 0.71
N TYR A 119 8.12 5.22 1.79
CA TYR A 119 7.92 6.66 2.04
C TYR A 119 7.21 7.45 0.92
N LEU A 120 6.43 6.79 0.06
CA LEU A 120 5.86 7.40 -1.15
C LEU A 120 6.96 7.99 -2.06
N ASN A 121 8.17 7.41 -2.00
CA ASN A 121 9.33 7.86 -2.76
C ASN A 121 9.16 7.51 -4.24
N ILE A 122 8.73 8.49 -5.05
CA ILE A 122 8.50 8.33 -6.48
C ILE A 122 9.13 9.47 -7.26
N TYR A 123 9.82 9.13 -8.34
CA TYR A 123 10.50 10.06 -9.25
C TYR A 123 9.68 10.28 -10.52
N GLY A 124 8.36 10.48 -10.35
CA GLY A 124 7.40 10.66 -11.43
C GLY A 124 7.64 9.70 -12.60
N ARG A 125 7.93 10.27 -13.77
CA ARG A 125 8.18 9.53 -15.02
C ARG A 125 9.27 8.46 -14.91
N ILE A 126 10.37 8.72 -14.18
CA ILE A 126 11.48 7.75 -14.07
C ILE A 126 10.98 6.47 -13.42
N SER A 127 10.28 6.59 -12.28
CA SER A 127 9.73 5.44 -11.58
C SER A 127 8.66 4.73 -12.42
N HIS A 128 7.78 5.45 -13.12
CA HIS A 128 6.77 4.84 -13.98
C HIS A 128 7.38 4.08 -15.17
N GLU A 129 8.45 4.58 -15.77
CA GLU A 129 9.20 3.86 -16.83
C GLU A 129 9.79 2.55 -16.28
N ILE A 130 10.34 2.58 -15.06
CA ILE A 130 10.84 1.37 -14.39
C ILE A 130 9.69 0.37 -14.17
N TYR A 131 8.57 0.82 -13.61
CA TYR A 131 7.40 -0.02 -13.31
C TYR A 131 6.87 -0.72 -14.57
N SER A 132 6.76 0.02 -15.67
CA SER A 132 6.36 -0.50 -16.99
C SER A 132 7.30 -1.60 -17.47
N ARG A 133 8.62 -1.39 -17.36
CA ARG A 133 9.65 -2.36 -17.79
C ARG A 133 9.63 -3.65 -16.99
N ILE A 134 9.34 -3.58 -15.69
CA ILE A 134 9.32 -4.77 -14.81
C ILE A 134 7.94 -5.43 -14.73
N GLY A 135 6.98 -4.98 -15.54
CA GLY A 135 5.65 -5.59 -15.67
C GLY A 135 4.63 -5.20 -14.60
N ILE A 136 4.85 -4.12 -13.84
CA ILE A 136 3.85 -3.55 -12.94
C ILE A 136 2.73 -2.91 -13.76
N GLN A 137 1.49 -3.23 -13.41
CA GLN A 137 0.28 -2.71 -14.05
C GLN A 137 -0.37 -1.58 -13.23
N VAL A 138 -0.27 -1.63 -11.89
CA VAL A 138 -0.89 -0.63 -11.00
C VAL A 138 0.10 -0.10 -9.97
N GLU A 139 0.19 1.21 -9.80
CA GLU A 139 0.96 1.84 -8.75
C GLU A 139 0.05 2.66 -7.82
N SER A 140 0.23 2.52 -6.51
CA SER A 140 -0.56 3.19 -5.48
C SER A 140 0.30 4.11 -4.60
N THR A 141 1.32 4.73 -5.19
CA THR A 141 2.30 5.57 -4.49
C THR A 141 1.91 7.05 -4.52
N CYS A 142 1.18 7.55 -5.52
CA CYS A 142 0.77 8.95 -5.59
C CYS A 142 -0.10 9.36 -4.39
N GLY A 143 0.48 10.02 -3.40
CA GLY A 143 -0.20 10.58 -2.24
C GLY A 143 0.69 11.53 -1.43
N PHE A 144 0.09 12.30 -0.54
CA PHE A 144 0.84 13.21 0.33
C PHE A 144 1.48 12.47 1.51
N ILE A 145 2.73 12.83 1.83
CA ILE A 145 3.47 12.22 2.96
C ILE A 145 2.91 12.72 4.30
N SER A 146 2.62 14.02 4.40
CA SER A 146 2.28 14.69 5.67
C SER A 146 0.82 15.14 5.77
N GLU A 147 0.00 14.85 4.75
CA GLU A 147 -1.40 15.25 4.69
C GLU A 147 -2.27 14.14 4.08
N ASN A 148 -3.57 14.13 4.37
CA ASN A 148 -4.53 13.28 3.67
C ASN A 148 -5.25 14.10 2.60
N GLY A 149 -5.41 13.52 1.41
CA GLY A 149 -5.97 14.18 0.23
C GLY A 149 -5.32 13.66 -1.06
N TYR A 150 -5.86 14.07 -2.20
CA TYR A 150 -5.41 13.61 -3.52
C TYR A 150 -4.25 14.46 -4.05
N LEU A 151 -3.01 13.95 -3.95
CA LEU A 151 -1.83 14.61 -4.52
C LEU A 151 -2.01 14.91 -6.02
N CYS A 152 -2.55 13.93 -6.75
CA CYS A 152 -2.76 14.03 -8.19
C CYS A 152 -4.01 14.87 -8.58
N SER A 153 -4.70 15.53 -7.63
CA SER A 153 -5.92 16.35 -7.85
C SER A 153 -7.04 15.65 -8.63
N THR A 154 -7.03 14.32 -8.64
CA THR A 154 -8.03 13.47 -9.28
C THR A 154 -8.39 12.33 -8.35
N THR A 155 -9.66 11.96 -8.38
CA THR A 155 -10.22 10.81 -7.66
C THR A 155 -10.31 9.56 -8.55
N ARG A 156 -9.93 9.67 -9.83
CA ARG A 156 -10.00 8.55 -10.77
C ARG A 156 -8.60 8.02 -11.05
N PRO A 157 -8.42 6.68 -11.10
CA PRO A 157 -7.23 6.08 -11.69
C PRO A 157 -6.98 6.62 -13.10
N PHE A 158 -5.71 6.74 -13.45
CA PHE A 158 -5.27 7.27 -14.74
C PHE A 158 -3.98 6.59 -15.18
N TYR A 159 -3.68 6.64 -16.48
CA TYR A 159 -2.43 6.09 -16.99
C TYR A 159 -1.26 7.06 -16.79
N ALA A 160 -0.14 6.55 -16.29
CA ALA A 160 1.12 7.26 -16.26
C ALA A 160 1.53 7.68 -17.69
N VAL A 161 2.04 8.91 -17.83
CA VAL A 161 2.47 9.45 -19.12
C VAL A 161 3.91 8.99 -19.39
N LEU A 162 4.06 8.01 -20.29
CA LEU A 162 5.34 7.42 -20.67
C LEU A 162 5.74 7.82 -22.12
N PRO A 163 7.04 7.92 -22.43
CA PRO A 163 7.50 8.06 -23.82
C PRO A 163 7.31 6.78 -24.61
N GLY A 164 6.92 6.93 -25.87
CA GLY A 164 6.74 5.80 -26.79
C GLY A 164 5.30 5.31 -26.80
N HIS A 165 4.73 5.19 -27.99
CA HIS A 165 3.40 4.65 -28.17
C HIS A 165 3.43 3.13 -27.91
N GLY A 166 2.56 2.64 -27.02
CA GLY A 166 2.07 1.26 -27.09
C GLY A 166 2.78 0.16 -26.28
N GLN A 167 3.59 0.44 -25.25
CA GLN A 167 4.06 -0.66 -24.37
C GLN A 167 3.82 -0.38 -22.87
N ASN A 168 3.14 -1.34 -22.23
CA ASN A 168 2.83 -1.48 -20.80
C ASN A 168 2.50 -0.14 -20.08
N GLN A 169 1.23 0.27 -20.15
CA GLN A 169 0.74 1.43 -19.40
C GLN A 169 0.64 1.08 -17.92
N VAL A 170 1.12 1.96 -17.05
CA VAL A 170 0.98 1.84 -15.60
C VAL A 170 -0.22 2.66 -15.16
N ILE A 171 -1.17 2.03 -14.48
CA ILE A 171 -2.32 2.71 -13.87
C ILE A 171 -1.86 3.30 -12.54
N VAL A 172 -1.95 4.61 -12.41
CA VAL A 172 -1.78 5.31 -11.15
C VAL A 172 -3.10 5.31 -10.40
N LEU A 173 -3.08 4.78 -9.17
CA LEU A 173 -4.19 4.81 -8.22
C LEU A 173 -3.91 5.90 -7.16
N PRO A 174 -4.57 7.07 -7.23
CA PRO A 174 -4.36 8.14 -6.28
C PRO A 174 -4.77 7.74 -4.86
N MET A 175 -3.83 7.89 -3.91
CA MET A 175 -4.06 7.64 -2.50
C MET A 175 -4.70 8.87 -1.84
N VAL A 176 -5.76 8.64 -1.07
CA VAL A 176 -6.48 9.70 -0.34
C VAL A 176 -6.12 9.73 1.14
N PHE A 177 -5.75 8.58 1.69
CA PHE A 177 -5.57 8.43 3.13
C PHE A 177 -4.40 7.52 3.44
N MET A 178 -3.59 7.93 4.42
CA MET A 178 -2.59 7.08 5.06
C MET A 178 -2.67 7.25 6.58
N ASP A 179 -2.78 6.14 7.32
CA ASP A 179 -2.88 6.13 8.78
C ASP A 179 -1.71 6.83 9.50
N ALA A 180 -0.52 6.82 8.90
CA ALA A 180 0.66 7.50 9.40
C ALA A 180 0.49 9.02 9.48
N VAL A 181 -0.40 9.62 8.68
CA VAL A 181 -0.68 11.07 8.71
C VAL A 181 -1.29 11.47 10.05
N PRO A 182 -2.49 11.00 10.45
CA PRO A 182 -3.08 11.34 11.74
C PRO A 182 -2.32 10.75 12.93
N LEU A 183 -1.44 9.77 12.71
CA LEU A 183 -0.65 9.18 13.79
C LEU A 183 0.64 9.97 14.09
N TYR A 184 1.33 10.44 13.05
CA TYR A 184 2.70 10.98 13.18
C TYR A 184 2.87 12.40 12.64
N PHE A 185 2.23 12.75 11.51
CA PHE A 185 2.50 14.01 10.82
C PHE A 185 1.55 15.14 11.22
N ARG A 186 0.25 14.82 11.33
CA ARG A 186 -0.81 15.74 11.75
C ARG A 186 -1.71 15.06 12.78
N PRO A 187 -1.27 14.96 14.04
CA PRO A 187 -2.01 14.24 15.07
C PRO A 187 -3.46 14.68 15.16
N GLU A 188 -4.35 13.74 14.93
CA GLU A 188 -5.79 13.96 14.94
C GLU A 188 -6.51 12.77 15.55
N ASN A 189 -7.64 13.00 16.21
CA ASN A 189 -8.46 11.93 16.74
C ASN A 189 -9.09 11.12 15.59
N THR A 190 -9.07 9.78 15.68
CA THR A 190 -9.62 8.91 14.64
C THR A 190 -11.10 9.16 14.36
N ALA A 191 -11.88 9.63 15.34
CA ALA A 191 -13.28 10.03 15.13
C ALA A 191 -13.41 11.28 14.24
N GLU A 192 -12.52 12.26 14.39
CA GLU A 192 -12.50 13.46 13.56
C GLU A 192 -12.02 13.12 12.14
N VAL A 193 -10.97 12.29 12.05
CA VAL A 193 -10.48 11.71 10.79
C VAL A 193 -11.61 10.99 10.06
N PHE A 194 -12.37 10.14 10.74
CA PHE A 194 -13.51 9.43 10.15
C PHE A 194 -14.58 10.42 9.66
N ALA A 195 -14.92 11.44 10.44
CA ALA A 195 -15.89 12.46 10.03
C ALA A 195 -15.45 13.22 8.76
N GLN A 196 -14.15 13.49 8.60
CA GLN A 196 -13.61 14.07 7.37
C GLN A 196 -13.66 13.09 6.19
N LEU A 197 -13.18 11.85 6.38
CA LEU A 197 -13.21 10.81 5.35
C LEU A 197 -14.63 10.51 4.89
N ARG A 198 -15.60 10.53 5.81
CA ARG A 198 -17.02 10.35 5.47
C ARG A 198 -17.51 11.41 4.51
N LYS A 199 -17.14 12.68 4.67
CA LYS A 199 -17.46 13.75 3.70
C LYS A 199 -16.81 13.46 2.34
N THR A 200 -15.56 13.00 2.34
CA THR A 200 -14.87 12.59 1.11
C THR A 200 -15.58 11.42 0.41
N LEU A 201 -15.99 10.38 1.14
CA LEU A 201 -16.74 9.24 0.60
C LEU A 201 -18.08 9.67 -0.03
N HIS A 202 -18.80 10.62 0.57
CA HIS A 202 -20.01 11.19 -0.03
C HIS A 202 -19.73 11.85 -1.38
N TRP A 203 -18.66 12.64 -1.49
CA TRP A 203 -18.24 13.24 -2.76
C TRP A 203 -17.85 12.19 -3.80
N LEU A 204 -17.12 11.15 -3.39
CA LEU A 204 -16.76 10.06 -4.28
C LEU A 204 -17.99 9.32 -4.81
N LYS A 205 -18.98 9.06 -3.95
CA LYS A 205 -20.24 8.46 -4.38
C LYS A 205 -20.97 9.35 -5.39
N GLN A 206 -21.03 10.66 -5.15
CA GLN A 206 -21.70 11.60 -6.05
C GLN A 206 -21.05 11.66 -7.44
N PHE A 207 -19.71 11.54 -7.50
CA PHE A 207 -18.94 11.71 -8.73
C PHE A 207 -18.34 10.41 -9.29
N ASN A 208 -18.77 9.25 -8.78
CA ASN A 208 -18.22 7.93 -9.16
C ASN A 208 -16.68 7.87 -9.06
N GLY A 209 -16.13 8.42 -7.97
CA GLY A 209 -14.70 8.46 -7.68
C GLY A 209 -14.18 7.21 -6.98
N PHE A 210 -12.86 7.09 -6.94
CA PHE A 210 -12.12 6.02 -6.26
C PHE A 210 -11.36 6.59 -5.07
N ALA A 211 -11.07 5.73 -4.10
CA ALA A 211 -10.20 6.03 -2.97
C ALA A 211 -9.26 4.86 -2.71
N ALA A 212 -7.96 5.13 -2.64
CA ALA A 212 -7.00 4.21 -2.04
C ALA A 212 -6.67 4.64 -0.61
N PHE A 213 -6.84 3.68 0.31
CA PHE A 213 -6.54 3.82 1.74
C PHE A 213 -5.31 3.00 2.09
N ASN A 214 -4.31 3.64 2.69
CA ASN A 214 -3.09 3.00 3.15
C ASN A 214 -3.11 2.86 4.67
N PHE A 215 -3.16 1.60 5.11
CA PHE A 215 -3.03 1.24 6.51
C PHE A 215 -1.81 0.34 6.69
N HIS A 216 -1.06 0.59 7.74
CA HIS A 216 -0.01 -0.31 8.18
C HIS A 216 -0.63 -1.34 9.15
N GLN A 217 -0.39 -2.63 8.89
CA GLN A 217 -0.88 -3.73 9.71
C GLN A 217 -0.51 -3.57 11.21
N ARG A 218 0.69 -3.06 11.48
CA ARG A 218 1.15 -2.77 12.85
C ARG A 218 0.31 -1.69 13.54
N VAL A 219 -0.20 -0.72 12.78
CA VAL A 219 -1.01 0.37 13.34
C VAL A 219 -2.38 -0.19 13.73
N ILE A 220 -2.99 -0.99 12.85
CA ILE A 220 -4.25 -1.68 13.14
C ILE A 220 -4.12 -2.59 14.38
N SER A 221 -3.06 -3.40 14.47
CA SER A 221 -2.93 -4.33 15.61
C SER A 221 -2.49 -3.68 16.92
N CYS A 222 -1.71 -2.59 16.89
CA CYS A 222 -1.22 -1.95 18.11
C CYS A 222 -2.16 -0.85 18.65
N PHE A 223 -3.04 -0.29 17.82
CA PHE A 223 -3.90 0.84 18.17
C PHE A 223 -5.37 0.51 17.91
N PRO A 224 -6.12 0.07 18.94
CA PRO A 224 -7.54 -0.28 18.81
C PRO A 224 -8.39 0.82 18.15
N GLU A 225 -8.07 2.10 18.39
CA GLU A 225 -8.73 3.25 17.79
C GLU A 225 -8.53 3.34 16.26
N TYR A 226 -7.41 2.84 15.73
CA TYR A 226 -7.16 2.76 14.29
C TYR A 226 -7.78 1.51 13.67
N LYS A 227 -7.83 0.39 14.41
CA LYS A 227 -8.63 -0.76 14.00
C LYS A 227 -10.10 -0.38 13.85
N LYS A 228 -10.65 0.35 14.83
CA LYS A 228 -12.01 0.87 14.78
C LYS A 228 -12.21 1.82 13.59
N LEU A 229 -11.27 2.73 13.32
CA LEU A 229 -11.31 3.59 12.13
C LEU A 229 -11.36 2.79 10.83
N TYR A 230 -10.56 1.74 10.71
CA TYR A 230 -10.56 0.85 9.53
C TYR A 230 -11.93 0.15 9.37
N GLU A 231 -12.50 -0.40 10.45
CA GLU A 231 -13.83 -1.02 10.46
C GLU A 231 -14.93 -0.01 10.08
N ASP A 232 -14.88 1.22 10.60
CA ASP A 232 -15.85 2.28 10.33
C ASP A 232 -15.81 2.72 8.86
N ILE A 233 -14.61 2.85 8.27
CA ILE A 233 -14.44 3.16 6.84
C ILE A 233 -15.03 2.03 5.98
N VAL A 234 -14.72 0.77 6.29
CA VAL A 234 -15.26 -0.39 5.56
C VAL A 234 -16.78 -0.41 5.64
N SER A 235 -17.35 -0.21 6.84
CA SER A 235 -18.81 -0.17 7.02
C SER A 235 -19.44 0.95 6.21
N GLU A 236 -18.92 2.18 6.31
CA GLU A 236 -19.47 3.34 5.59
C GLU A 236 -19.45 3.13 4.08
N ILE A 237 -18.35 2.58 3.53
CA ILE A 237 -18.27 2.26 2.09
C ILE A 237 -19.38 1.28 1.69
N ARG A 238 -19.60 0.22 2.49
CA ARG A 238 -20.64 -0.78 2.21
C ARG A 238 -22.04 -0.21 2.34
N ASP A 239 -22.31 0.55 3.39
CA ASP A 239 -23.60 1.20 3.65
C ASP A 239 -23.94 2.20 2.53
N MET A 240 -22.93 2.81 1.93
CA MET A 240 -23.06 3.66 0.76
C MET A 240 -23.28 2.89 -0.56
N GLY A 241 -23.17 1.57 -0.57
CA GLY A 241 -23.22 0.74 -1.79
C GLY A 241 -21.93 0.78 -2.61
N GLY A 242 -20.81 1.21 -2.02
CA GLY A 242 -19.50 1.20 -2.65
C GLY A 242 -18.91 -0.21 -2.75
N LYS A 243 -18.01 -0.40 -3.72
CA LYS A 243 -17.29 -1.65 -3.93
C LYS A 243 -15.84 -1.51 -3.48
N ILE A 244 -15.37 -2.43 -2.64
CA ILE A 244 -13.96 -2.55 -2.28
C ILE A 244 -13.33 -3.57 -3.24
N ALA A 245 -12.22 -3.20 -3.87
CA ALA A 245 -11.58 -3.99 -4.91
C ALA A 245 -10.05 -4.00 -4.73
N THR A 246 -9.45 -5.10 -5.17
CA THR A 246 -8.00 -5.28 -5.31
C THR A 246 -7.45 -4.49 -6.49
N THR A 247 -6.14 -4.25 -6.53
CA THR A 247 -5.50 -3.54 -7.64
C THR A 247 -5.66 -4.27 -8.97
N THR A 248 -5.64 -5.61 -8.98
CA THR A 248 -5.92 -6.43 -10.17
C THR A 248 -7.38 -6.30 -10.64
N GLU A 249 -8.34 -6.14 -9.72
CA GLU A 249 -9.73 -5.90 -10.10
C GLU A 249 -9.93 -4.49 -10.66
N ILE A 250 -9.18 -3.51 -10.15
CA ILE A 250 -9.16 -2.15 -10.69
C ILE A 250 -8.55 -2.13 -12.09
N GLU A 251 -7.42 -2.81 -12.29
CA GLU A 251 -6.74 -2.92 -13.59
C GLU A 251 -7.69 -3.37 -14.70
N LYS A 252 -8.54 -4.37 -14.45
CA LYS A 252 -9.55 -4.85 -15.41
C LYS A 252 -10.62 -3.81 -15.80
N LEU A 253 -10.82 -2.76 -14.99
CA LEU A 253 -11.74 -1.66 -15.31
C LEU A 253 -11.10 -0.61 -16.22
N TYR A 254 -9.78 -0.67 -16.40
CA TYR A 254 -8.96 0.24 -17.19
C TYR A 254 -8.23 -0.59 -18.24
N PRO A 255 -8.93 -1.02 -19.31
CA PRO A 255 -8.28 -1.74 -20.40
C PRO A 255 -7.28 -0.81 -21.11
N PRO A 256 -6.15 -1.34 -21.62
CA PRO A 256 -5.16 -0.55 -22.33
C PRO A 256 -5.84 0.29 -23.40
N CYS A 257 -5.35 1.52 -23.58
CA CYS A 257 -5.79 2.35 -24.69
C CYS A 257 -5.31 1.67 -25.99
N THR A 258 -6.14 0.78 -26.54
CA THR A 258 -5.96 0.25 -27.90
C THR A 258 -6.33 1.38 -28.85
N ASP A 259 -5.48 1.60 -29.85
CA ASP A 259 -5.42 2.82 -30.68
C ASP A 259 -6.80 3.38 -31.05
N VAL A 260 -6.96 4.71 -30.85
CA VAL A 260 -8.11 5.51 -31.31
C VAL A 260 -7.93 5.87 -32.78
#